data_AF-A0AAV4HDJ3-F1
#
_entry.id   AF-A0AAV4HDJ3-F1
#
_cell.length_a   1.000
_cell.length_b   1.000
_cell.length_c   1.000
_cell.angle_alpha   90.00
_cell.angle_beta   90.00
_cell.angle_gamma   90.00
#
_symmetry.space_group_name_H-M   'P 1'
#
loop_
_entity.id
_entity.type
_entity.pdbx_description
1 polymer ?
#
loop_
_entity_poly.entity_id
_entity_poly.type
_entity_poly.pdbx_seq_one_letter_code
_entity_poly.pdbx_strand_id
1 'polypeptide(L)'
;LAYRYSEENATLPKIPSHPIGYGAAEKIMKHLAGMEVPKDSDWQGGMNFTYRVGPGFVNTAWKMQLNVTSRNERAKAENVFGIIPGEVEPDRYVLLGNHRDAWIYGALDPSTGTAAMLEIARVMGELVQSGTWKPRRTIMFCSWGAEEYGLIGSTEWVEQYVATLRQRAVAYINLDTAVIGNDTLHVDGTPLMHQIAYKAAKQVCGSRFSLS
;
A
#
# COMPACT_ATOMS: atom_id res chain seq x y z
N LEU A 1 -8.84 13.05 24.63
CA LEU A 1 -9.28 11.90 23.81
C LEU A 1 -10.10 12.46 22.66
N ALA A 2 -9.76 12.12 21.42
CA ALA A 2 -10.57 12.52 20.25
C ALA A 2 -11.94 11.84 20.30
N TYR A 3 -12.97 12.52 19.77
CA TYR A 3 -14.30 11.94 19.59
C TYR A 3 -14.23 10.79 18.57
N ARG A 4 -15.04 9.75 18.77
CA ARG A 4 -15.09 8.58 17.88
C ARG A 4 -16.54 8.25 17.55
N TYR A 5 -16.78 7.93 16.28
CA TYR A 5 -18.07 7.41 15.84
C TYR A 5 -18.33 6.00 16.42
N SER A 6 -19.61 5.68 16.61
CA SER A 6 -20.02 4.30 16.89
C SER A 6 -19.88 3.44 15.63
N GLU A 7 -19.68 2.14 15.78
CA GLU A 7 -19.61 1.20 14.65
C GLU A 7 -20.91 1.20 13.82
N GLU A 8 -22.06 1.41 14.47
CA GLU A 8 -23.37 1.53 13.79
C GLU A 8 -23.43 2.70 12.80
N ASN A 9 -22.74 3.80 13.10
CA ASN A 9 -22.68 4.99 12.26
C ASN A 9 -21.48 4.99 11.30
N ALA A 10 -20.60 3.99 11.39
CA ALA A 10 -19.43 3.88 10.53
C ALA A 10 -19.80 3.30 9.15
N THR A 11 -19.02 3.65 8.13
CA THR A 11 -19.23 3.12 6.76
C THR A 11 -18.51 1.77 6.61
N LEU A 12 -18.98 0.76 7.34
CA LEU A 12 -18.42 -0.61 7.31
C LEU A 12 -19.25 -1.55 6.41
N PRO A 13 -18.63 -2.61 5.83
CA PRO A 13 -19.36 -3.64 5.11
C PRO A 13 -20.47 -4.27 5.96
N LYS A 14 -21.66 -4.42 5.37
CA LYS A 14 -22.86 -4.94 6.05
C LYS A 14 -23.12 -6.43 5.80
N ILE A 15 -22.33 -7.07 4.95
CA ILE A 15 -22.41 -8.50 4.62
C ILE A 15 -21.08 -9.17 4.94
N PRO A 16 -21.08 -10.43 5.45
CA PRO A 16 -19.85 -11.16 5.69
C PRO A 16 -19.06 -11.38 4.39
N SER A 17 -17.75 -11.26 4.48
CA SER A 17 -16.81 -11.55 3.40
C SER A 17 -15.64 -12.36 3.96
N HIS A 18 -15.12 -13.29 3.15
CA HIS A 18 -13.98 -14.11 3.54
C HIS A 18 -13.16 -14.52 2.29
N PRO A 19 -11.84 -14.26 2.26
CA PRO A 19 -10.99 -14.77 1.19
C PRO A 19 -10.83 -16.29 1.32
N ILE A 20 -10.76 -16.99 0.19
CA ILE A 20 -10.47 -18.42 0.15
C ILE A 20 -9.33 -18.70 -0.84
N GLY A 21 -8.50 -19.69 -0.53
CA GLY A 21 -7.49 -20.16 -1.47
C GLY A 21 -8.12 -20.80 -2.71
N TYR A 22 -7.40 -20.75 -3.84
CA TYR A 22 -7.89 -21.27 -5.12
C TYR A 22 -8.30 -22.75 -5.07
N GLY A 23 -7.64 -23.59 -4.26
CA GLY A 23 -8.01 -25.00 -4.11
C GLY A 23 -9.33 -25.23 -3.38
N ALA A 24 -9.74 -24.31 -2.50
CA ALA A 24 -11.08 -24.32 -1.92
C ALA A 24 -12.11 -23.80 -2.95
N ALA A 25 -11.76 -22.74 -3.68
CA ALA A 25 -12.60 -22.20 -4.74
C ALA A 25 -12.89 -23.25 -5.82
N GLU A 26 -11.89 -24.02 -6.26
CA GLU A 26 -12.05 -25.11 -7.23
C GLU A 26 -13.08 -26.16 -6.77
N LYS A 27 -12.99 -26.59 -5.50
CA LYS A 27 -13.93 -27.56 -4.92
C LYS A 27 -15.38 -27.06 -4.93
N ILE A 28 -15.58 -25.75 -4.82
CA ILE A 28 -16.90 -25.13 -4.81
C ILE A 28 -17.38 -24.91 -6.25
N MET A 29 -16.56 -24.23 -7.06
CA MET A 29 -16.93 -23.72 -8.38
C MET A 29 -17.17 -24.84 -9.40
N LYS A 30 -16.43 -25.96 -9.33
CA LYS A 30 -16.63 -27.11 -10.23
C LYS A 30 -18.00 -27.78 -10.07
N HIS A 31 -18.69 -27.52 -8.96
CA HIS A 31 -20.00 -28.07 -8.66
C HIS A 31 -21.14 -27.05 -8.81
N LEU A 32 -20.85 -25.82 -9.21
CA LEU A 32 -21.90 -24.83 -9.49
C LEU A 32 -22.81 -25.32 -10.62
N ALA A 33 -24.11 -25.07 -10.48
CA ALA A 33 -25.10 -25.29 -11.53
C ALA A 33 -25.28 -24.03 -12.39
N GLY A 34 -26.33 -24.02 -13.20
CA GLY A 34 -26.72 -22.86 -14.00
C GLY A 34 -25.97 -22.76 -15.32
N MET A 35 -26.06 -21.57 -15.92
CA MET A 35 -25.51 -21.31 -17.25
C MET A 35 -24.00 -21.49 -17.27
N GLU A 36 -23.51 -22.15 -18.31
CA GLU A 36 -22.09 -22.21 -18.60
C GLU A 36 -21.61 -20.82 -19.03
N VAL A 37 -20.46 -20.42 -18.49
CA VAL A 37 -19.77 -19.21 -18.92
C VAL A 37 -19.26 -19.43 -20.35
N PRO A 38 -19.53 -18.51 -21.29
CA PRO A 38 -19.02 -18.61 -22.66
C PRO A 38 -17.49 -18.72 -22.70
N LYS A 39 -16.93 -19.52 -23.61
CA LYS A 39 -15.48 -19.79 -23.67
C LYS A 39 -14.65 -18.59 -24.12
N ASP A 40 -15.27 -17.67 -24.83
CA ASP A 40 -14.73 -16.42 -25.33
C ASP A 40 -14.98 -15.21 -24.39
N SER A 41 -15.54 -15.46 -23.20
CA SER A 41 -15.82 -14.43 -22.20
C SER A 41 -14.68 -14.22 -21.21
N ASP A 42 -14.52 -12.97 -20.75
CA ASP A 42 -13.59 -12.57 -19.69
C ASP A 42 -13.93 -13.13 -18.30
N TRP A 43 -15.04 -13.87 -18.17
CA TRP A 43 -15.47 -14.54 -16.94
C TRP A 43 -14.86 -15.94 -16.76
N GLN A 44 -14.10 -16.43 -17.75
CA GLN A 44 -13.31 -17.65 -17.61
C GLN A 44 -12.11 -17.41 -16.68
N GLY A 45 -11.73 -18.44 -15.92
CA GLY A 45 -10.46 -18.46 -15.19
C GLY A 45 -9.51 -19.53 -15.72
N GLY A 46 -8.38 -19.72 -15.04
CA GLY A 46 -7.34 -20.69 -15.42
C GLY A 46 -7.53 -22.11 -14.88
N MET A 47 -8.67 -22.45 -14.26
CA MET A 47 -8.88 -23.77 -13.65
C MET A 47 -9.51 -24.77 -14.62
N ASN A 48 -9.19 -26.06 -14.45
CA ASN A 48 -9.61 -27.12 -15.34
C ASN A 48 -11.01 -27.69 -15.00
N PHE A 49 -12.05 -26.85 -15.09
CA PHE A 49 -13.45 -27.27 -15.02
C PHE A 49 -14.35 -26.33 -15.83
N THR A 50 -15.61 -26.73 -16.01
CA THR A 50 -16.60 -25.87 -16.68
C THR A 50 -17.09 -24.80 -15.72
N TYR A 51 -16.72 -23.54 -15.96
CA TYR A 51 -17.22 -22.40 -15.21
C TYR A 51 -18.71 -22.22 -15.44
N ARG A 52 -19.46 -22.08 -14.35
CA ARG A 52 -20.90 -21.80 -14.36
C ARG A 52 -21.22 -20.68 -13.39
N VAL A 53 -22.23 -19.88 -13.70
CA VAL A 53 -22.59 -18.69 -12.93
C VAL A 53 -23.53 -18.98 -11.75
N GLY A 54 -24.07 -20.19 -11.63
CA GLY A 54 -25.14 -20.49 -10.69
C GLY A 54 -26.53 -20.05 -11.22
N PRO A 55 -27.54 -19.96 -10.34
CA PRO A 55 -27.47 -20.17 -8.91
C PRO A 55 -27.37 -21.66 -8.51
N GLY A 56 -26.88 -21.90 -7.31
CA GLY A 56 -26.87 -23.22 -6.68
C GLY A 56 -25.82 -24.18 -7.23
N PHE A 57 -25.96 -25.45 -6.85
CA PHE A 57 -25.05 -26.53 -7.20
C PHE A 57 -25.75 -27.58 -8.06
N VAL A 58 -24.96 -28.35 -8.82
CA VAL A 58 -25.47 -29.49 -9.60
C VAL A 58 -26.21 -30.47 -8.71
N ASN A 59 -25.71 -30.67 -7.48
CA ASN A 59 -26.48 -31.31 -6.42
C ASN A 59 -27.38 -30.27 -5.72
N THR A 60 -28.68 -30.32 -5.99
CA THR A 60 -29.66 -29.36 -5.47
C THR A 60 -29.86 -29.43 -3.95
N ALA A 61 -29.41 -30.50 -3.28
CA ALA A 61 -29.44 -30.60 -1.84
C ALA A 61 -28.31 -29.81 -1.16
N TRP A 62 -27.26 -29.43 -1.88
CA TRP A 62 -26.12 -28.72 -1.33
C TRP A 62 -26.42 -27.24 -1.10
N LYS A 63 -25.88 -26.71 -0.01
CA LYS A 63 -25.93 -25.30 0.35
C LYS A 63 -24.55 -24.85 0.81
N MET A 64 -24.25 -23.58 0.56
CA MET A 64 -23.06 -22.93 1.10
C MET A 64 -23.43 -22.23 2.40
N GLN A 65 -22.60 -22.40 3.42
CA GLN A 65 -22.71 -21.64 4.67
C GLN A 65 -21.39 -20.94 4.90
N LEU A 66 -21.45 -19.62 5.09
CA LEU A 66 -20.31 -18.81 5.49
C LEU A 66 -20.48 -18.43 6.96
N ASN A 67 -19.50 -18.76 7.79
CA ASN A 67 -19.46 -18.37 9.19
C ASN A 67 -18.21 -17.50 9.43
N VAL A 68 -18.41 -16.23 9.74
CA VAL A 68 -17.35 -15.25 10.01
C VAL A 68 -17.49 -14.76 11.44
N THR A 69 -16.44 -14.94 12.23
CA THR A 69 -16.44 -14.60 13.67
C THR A 69 -15.45 -13.49 14.03
N SER A 70 -14.94 -12.77 13.03
CA SER A 70 -14.02 -11.64 13.20
C SER A 70 -14.68 -10.51 14.00
N ARG A 71 -13.85 -9.73 14.71
CA ARG A 71 -14.28 -8.61 15.56
C ARG A 71 -13.43 -7.38 15.28
N ASN A 72 -14.05 -6.22 15.37
CA ASN A 72 -13.34 -4.95 15.36
C ASN A 72 -12.82 -4.68 16.77
N GLU A 73 -11.54 -4.35 16.88
CA GLU A 73 -10.92 -4.01 18.16
C GLU A 73 -10.10 -2.74 18.05
N ARG A 74 -9.99 -2.04 19.19
CA ARG A 74 -9.14 -0.86 19.27
C ARG A 74 -7.70 -1.30 19.50
N ALA A 75 -6.83 -0.97 18.55
CA ALA A 75 -5.40 -1.19 18.66
C ALA A 75 -4.64 0.14 18.66
N LYS A 76 -3.41 0.12 19.20
CA LYS A 76 -2.47 1.24 19.08
C LYS A 76 -1.64 1.03 17.82
N ALA A 77 -1.64 2.03 16.93
CA ALA A 77 -0.70 2.11 15.81
C ALA A 77 0.32 3.22 16.09
N GLU A 78 1.57 3.02 15.66
CA GLU A 78 2.66 3.96 15.89
C GLU A 78 3.38 4.32 14.59
N ASN A 79 3.47 5.61 14.33
CA ASN A 79 4.31 6.16 13.28
C ASN A 79 5.68 6.54 13.85
N VAL A 80 6.74 6.30 13.09
CA VAL A 80 8.12 6.67 13.45
C VAL A 80 8.65 7.67 12.44
N PHE A 81 9.29 8.74 12.92
CA PHE A 81 9.81 9.81 12.08
C PHE A 81 11.32 10.00 12.28
N GLY A 82 12.06 10.08 11.17
CA GLY A 82 13.43 10.56 11.13
C GLY A 82 13.49 11.91 10.43
N ILE A 83 14.21 12.89 10.97
CA ILE A 83 14.22 14.25 10.43
C ILE A 83 15.67 14.73 10.26
N ILE A 84 15.99 15.18 9.05
CA ILE A 84 17.22 15.93 8.75
C ILE A 84 16.82 17.39 8.50
N PRO A 85 17.11 18.33 9.42
CA PRO A 85 16.75 19.73 9.26
C PRO A 85 17.43 20.36 8.03
N GLY A 86 16.66 21.14 7.28
CA GLY A 86 17.18 21.95 6.18
C GLY A 86 18.06 23.10 6.67
N GLU A 87 19.10 23.43 5.92
CA GLU A 87 20.01 24.52 6.28
C GLU A 87 19.46 25.92 5.92
N VAL A 88 18.71 26.04 4.82
CA VAL A 88 18.24 27.35 4.30
C VAL A 88 16.74 27.51 4.44
N GLU A 89 15.97 26.46 4.15
CA GLU A 89 14.51 26.42 4.21
C GLU A 89 14.05 25.29 5.15
N PRO A 90 14.35 25.36 6.46
CA PRO A 90 14.02 24.31 7.42
C PRO A 90 12.51 24.09 7.59
N ASP A 91 11.70 25.06 7.20
CA ASP A 91 10.24 25.03 7.22
C ASP A 91 9.62 24.49 5.91
N ARG A 92 10.41 23.90 5.01
CA ARG A 92 9.94 23.19 3.82
C ARG A 92 10.29 21.72 3.91
N TYR A 93 9.31 20.85 3.65
CA TYR A 93 9.43 19.41 3.91
C TYR A 93 9.41 18.61 2.61
N VAL A 94 10.44 17.80 2.39
CA VAL A 94 10.42 16.70 1.43
C VAL A 94 10.26 15.41 2.23
N LEU A 95 9.14 14.72 2.03
CA LEU A 95 8.80 13.53 2.79
C LEU A 95 9.11 12.28 1.96
N LEU A 96 9.76 11.29 2.58
CA LEU A 96 9.90 9.93 2.07
C LEU A 96 9.16 9.00 3.03
N GLY A 97 8.07 8.40 2.56
CA GLY A 97 7.20 7.55 3.36
C GLY A 97 7.20 6.10 2.90
N ASN A 98 7.06 5.20 3.87
CA ASN A 98 6.86 3.76 3.69
C ASN A 98 6.08 3.24 4.89
N HIS A 99 5.12 2.34 4.68
CA HIS A 99 4.45 1.70 5.82
C HIS A 99 5.27 0.52 6.35
N ARG A 100 4.99 0.09 7.57
CA ARG A 100 5.82 -0.91 8.28
C ARG A 100 5.03 -2.14 8.73
N ASP A 101 3.73 -2.01 8.91
CA ASP A 101 2.87 -3.14 9.21
C ASP A 101 2.68 -4.02 7.98
N ALA A 102 2.38 -5.29 8.18
CA ALA A 102 2.12 -6.22 7.09
C ALA A 102 1.09 -7.25 7.55
N TRP A 103 0.39 -7.87 6.61
CA TRP A 103 -0.54 -8.96 6.95
C TRP A 103 0.13 -10.16 7.63
N ILE A 104 1.32 -10.56 7.17
CA ILE A 104 2.08 -11.70 7.71
C ILE A 104 3.56 -11.30 7.88
N TYR A 105 4.46 -11.77 7.00
CA TYR A 105 5.89 -11.44 7.06
C TYR A 105 6.22 -10.15 6.29
N GLY A 106 5.41 -9.84 5.27
CA GLY A 106 5.54 -8.61 4.49
C GLY A 106 6.88 -8.40 3.81
N ALA A 107 7.52 -9.47 3.33
CA ALA A 107 8.87 -9.38 2.77
C ALA A 107 8.94 -8.43 1.55
N LEU A 108 7.90 -8.43 0.71
CA LEU A 108 7.75 -7.48 -0.39
C LEU A 108 7.04 -6.21 0.12
N ASP A 109 5.75 -6.36 0.39
CA ASP A 109 4.85 -5.34 0.94
C ASP A 109 4.86 -5.42 2.48
N PRO A 110 5.47 -4.46 3.19
CA PRO A 110 6.21 -3.28 2.72
C PRO A 110 7.72 -3.37 2.89
N SER A 111 8.26 -4.50 3.38
CA SER A 111 9.62 -4.54 3.93
C SER A 111 10.72 -4.24 2.92
N THR A 112 10.47 -4.44 1.61
CA THR A 112 11.42 -3.98 0.58
C THR A 112 11.59 -2.47 0.59
N GLY A 113 10.50 -1.72 0.70
CA GLY A 113 10.54 -0.26 0.82
C GLY A 113 11.06 0.20 2.17
N THR A 114 10.75 -0.52 3.25
CA THR A 114 11.33 -0.23 4.57
C THR A 114 12.85 -0.35 4.53
N ALA A 115 13.38 -1.44 3.96
CA ALA A 115 14.81 -1.66 3.83
C ALA A 115 15.49 -0.56 3.00
N ALA A 116 14.90 -0.20 1.86
CA ALA A 116 15.40 0.87 1.00
C ALA A 116 15.36 2.24 1.71
N MET A 117 14.27 2.57 2.40
CA MET A 117 14.15 3.82 3.15
C MET A 117 15.19 3.92 4.28
N LEU A 118 15.42 2.83 5.02
CA LEU A 118 16.43 2.78 6.07
C LEU A 118 17.85 2.97 5.52
N GLU A 119 18.17 2.37 4.37
CA GLU A 119 19.48 2.54 3.74
C GLU A 119 19.68 3.97 3.21
N ILE A 120 18.65 4.58 2.61
CA ILE A 120 18.68 5.99 2.22
C ILE A 120 18.92 6.88 3.46
N ALA A 121 18.20 6.62 4.56
CA ALA A 121 18.37 7.35 5.80
C ALA A 121 19.77 7.19 6.40
N ARG A 122 20.35 5.98 6.35
CA ARG A 122 21.72 5.70 6.81
C ARG A 122 22.74 6.50 6.01
N VAL A 123 22.71 6.41 4.68
CA VAL A 123 23.65 7.12 3.79
C VAL A 123 23.54 8.63 3.95
N MET A 124 22.32 9.18 3.95
CA MET A 124 22.12 10.62 4.17
C MET A 124 22.58 11.07 5.55
N GLY A 125 22.33 10.24 6.58
CA GLY A 125 22.79 10.49 7.94
C GLY A 125 24.31 10.56 8.04
N GLU A 126 25.03 9.65 7.37
CA GLU A 126 26.50 9.65 7.33
C GLU A 126 27.06 10.91 6.66
N LEU A 127 26.47 11.34 5.53
CA LEU A 127 26.86 12.57 4.84
C LEU A 127 26.67 13.84 5.68
N VAL A 128 25.62 13.85 6.52
CA VAL A 128 25.36 14.95 7.46
C VAL A 128 26.33 14.91 8.63
N GLN A 129 26.61 13.72 9.19
CA GLN A 129 27.54 13.54 10.31
C GLN A 129 28.98 13.85 9.92
N SER A 130 29.39 13.55 8.68
CA SER A 130 30.72 13.91 8.17
C SER A 130 30.89 15.41 7.89
N GLY A 131 29.80 16.18 7.90
CA GLY A 131 29.79 17.59 7.54
C GLY A 131 29.98 17.87 6.04
N THR A 132 29.97 16.84 5.20
CA THR A 132 30.17 16.98 3.74
C THR A 132 28.93 17.52 3.04
N TRP A 133 27.75 17.30 3.61
CA TRP A 133 26.50 17.74 3.01
C TRP A 133 25.41 18.01 4.04
N LYS A 134 24.56 19.00 3.75
CA LYS A 134 23.25 19.19 4.39
C LYS A 134 22.20 19.51 3.33
N PRO A 135 20.95 19.07 3.52
CA PRO A 135 19.91 19.41 2.58
C PRO A 135 19.51 20.88 2.73
N ARG A 136 19.15 21.53 1.62
CA ARG A 136 18.62 22.90 1.65
C ARG A 136 17.30 22.99 2.43
N ARG A 137 16.44 21.97 2.26
CA ARG A 137 15.11 21.82 2.87
C ARG A 137 15.11 20.65 3.84
N THR A 138 14.18 20.63 4.77
CA THR A 138 14.06 19.52 5.72
C THR A 138 13.61 18.25 5.01
N ILE A 139 14.32 17.15 5.26
CA ILE A 139 13.93 15.80 4.80
C ILE A 139 13.30 15.06 5.96
N MET A 140 12.12 14.47 5.73
CA MET A 140 11.41 13.67 6.72
C MET A 140 11.24 12.25 6.21
N PHE A 141 11.76 11.28 6.96
CA PHE A 141 11.50 9.86 6.78
C PHE A 141 10.30 9.48 7.63
N CYS A 142 9.29 8.87 7.02
CA CYS A 142 8.03 8.54 7.66
C CYS A 142 7.78 7.03 7.57
N SER A 143 7.87 6.34 8.72
CA SER A 143 7.52 4.93 8.82
C SER A 143 6.10 4.79 9.41
N TRP A 144 5.13 4.58 8.52
CA TRP A 144 3.70 4.53 8.86
C TRP A 144 3.30 3.20 9.50
N GLY A 145 2.35 3.23 10.41
CA GLY A 145 1.69 2.03 10.92
C GLY A 145 0.22 1.95 10.54
N ALA A 146 -0.33 0.75 10.55
CA ALA A 146 -1.72 0.44 10.20
C ALA A 146 -2.13 0.89 8.79
N GLU A 147 -1.23 0.76 7.81
CA GLU A 147 -1.56 0.98 6.39
C GLU A 147 -2.51 -0.10 5.86
N GLU A 148 -2.25 -1.35 6.20
CA GLU A 148 -3.00 -2.52 5.70
C GLU A 148 -4.47 -2.51 6.15
N TYR A 149 -4.74 -1.74 7.21
CA TYR A 149 -6.07 -1.53 7.78
C TYR A 149 -6.78 -0.27 7.24
N GLY A 150 -6.26 0.32 6.16
CA GLY A 150 -6.89 1.44 5.45
C GLY A 150 -6.14 2.76 5.61
N LEU A 151 -4.81 2.75 5.42
CA LEU A 151 -3.95 3.95 5.43
C LEU A 151 -4.01 4.71 6.77
N ILE A 152 -4.31 4.04 7.89
CA ILE A 152 -4.71 4.71 9.13
C ILE A 152 -3.59 5.62 9.64
N GLY A 153 -2.35 5.12 9.77
CA GLY A 153 -1.27 5.91 10.36
C GLY A 153 -0.92 7.15 9.56
N SER A 154 -0.85 7.06 8.23
CA SER A 154 -0.53 8.20 7.37
C SER A 154 -1.70 9.19 7.32
N THR A 155 -2.94 8.71 7.23
CA THR A 155 -4.16 9.53 7.18
C THR A 155 -4.33 10.35 8.45
N GLU A 156 -4.30 9.70 9.62
CA GLU A 156 -4.49 10.37 10.91
C GLU A 156 -3.38 11.41 11.17
N TRP A 157 -2.15 11.13 10.72
CA TRP A 157 -1.06 12.10 10.81
C TRP A 157 -1.29 13.32 9.90
N VAL A 158 -1.76 13.10 8.66
CA VAL A 158 -2.13 14.20 7.76
C VAL A 158 -3.28 15.01 8.35
N GLU A 159 -4.31 14.37 8.88
CA GLU A 159 -5.44 15.07 9.52
C GLU A 159 -4.98 15.94 10.69
N GLN A 160 -4.09 15.42 11.53
CA GLN A 160 -3.53 16.16 12.66
C GLN A 160 -2.71 17.39 12.21
N TYR A 161 -1.97 17.29 11.09
CA TYR A 161 -1.02 18.33 10.66
C TYR A 161 -1.40 19.01 9.34
N VAL A 162 -2.66 18.88 8.89
CA VAL A 162 -3.11 19.31 7.55
C VAL A 162 -2.80 20.77 7.24
N ALA A 163 -2.97 21.66 8.22
CA ALA A 163 -2.72 23.09 8.05
C ALA A 163 -1.23 23.37 7.75
N THR A 164 -0.34 22.72 8.49
CA THR A 164 1.11 22.84 8.31
C THR A 164 1.56 22.22 6.99
N LEU A 165 1.09 21.01 6.69
CA LEU A 165 1.48 20.28 5.48
C LEU A 165 1.04 21.02 4.22
N ARG A 166 -0.17 21.59 4.18
CA ARG A 166 -0.64 22.43 3.07
C ARG A 166 0.27 23.62 2.77
N GLN A 167 0.94 24.18 3.78
CA GLN A 167 1.79 25.35 3.62
C GLN A 167 3.26 24.99 3.36
N ARG A 168 3.72 23.84 3.85
CA ARG A 168 5.15 23.54 4.00
C ARG A 168 5.63 22.28 3.27
N ALA A 169 4.75 21.32 3.00
CA ALA A 169 5.12 20.13 2.26
C ALA A 169 5.40 20.49 0.80
N VAL A 170 6.58 20.10 0.32
CA VAL A 170 7.01 20.33 -1.07
C VAL A 170 6.64 19.14 -1.93
N ALA A 171 6.93 17.92 -1.45
CA ALA A 171 6.60 16.67 -2.12
C ALA A 171 6.54 15.53 -1.09
N TYR A 172 5.70 14.54 -1.38
CA TYR A 172 5.69 13.25 -0.71
C TYR A 172 6.10 12.18 -1.73
N ILE A 173 7.13 11.42 -1.39
CA ILE A 173 7.63 10.29 -2.17
C ILE A 173 7.24 9.03 -1.39
N ASN A 174 6.44 8.17 -2.00
CA ASN A 174 6.07 6.89 -1.42
C ASN A 174 7.02 5.79 -1.89
N LEU A 175 7.49 4.95 -0.97
CA LEU A 175 8.34 3.81 -1.26
C LEU A 175 7.80 2.60 -0.52
N ASP A 176 6.65 2.10 -0.95
CA ASP A 176 5.95 0.98 -0.32
C ASP A 176 6.62 -0.36 -0.67
N THR A 177 6.26 -0.95 -1.81
CA THR A 177 6.95 -2.13 -2.33
C THR A 177 7.98 -1.67 -3.37
N ALA A 178 9.25 -1.63 -2.95
CA ALA A 178 10.34 -1.15 -3.81
C ALA A 178 10.69 -2.12 -4.95
N VAL A 179 10.39 -3.41 -4.78
CA VAL A 179 10.69 -4.45 -5.79
C VAL A 179 9.52 -5.43 -5.89
N ILE A 180 8.84 -5.44 -7.04
CA ILE A 180 7.79 -6.42 -7.38
C ILE A 180 8.27 -7.40 -8.46
N GLY A 181 9.25 -6.98 -9.27
CA GLY A 181 9.85 -7.75 -10.36
C GLY A 181 11.17 -7.12 -10.80
N ASN A 182 11.75 -7.62 -11.89
CA ASN A 182 13.07 -7.22 -12.37
C ASN A 182 13.10 -6.70 -13.82
N ASP A 183 11.94 -6.42 -14.42
CA ASP A 183 11.84 -6.04 -15.84
C ASP A 183 12.09 -4.54 -16.08
N THR A 184 11.32 -3.67 -15.41
CA THR A 184 11.36 -2.22 -15.62
C THR A 184 11.04 -1.44 -14.35
N LEU A 185 11.48 -0.18 -14.29
CA LEU A 185 11.03 0.77 -13.27
C LEU A 185 9.62 1.27 -13.61
N HIS A 186 8.76 1.34 -12.59
CA HIS A 186 7.44 1.93 -12.65
C HIS A 186 7.37 3.13 -11.70
N VAL A 187 6.82 4.24 -12.18
CA VAL A 187 6.68 5.47 -11.39
C VAL A 187 5.32 6.08 -11.69
N ASP A 188 4.50 6.20 -10.65
CA ASP A 188 3.26 6.97 -10.67
C ASP A 188 3.43 8.26 -9.86
N GLY A 189 2.81 9.34 -10.33
CA GLY A 189 2.84 10.60 -9.59
C GLY A 189 2.14 11.73 -10.31
N THR A 190 2.12 12.89 -9.65
CA THR A 190 1.59 14.11 -10.29
C THR A 190 2.49 14.54 -11.47
N PRO A 191 1.94 15.19 -12.51
CA PRO A 191 2.74 15.66 -13.66
C PRO A 191 3.93 16.55 -13.29
N LEU A 192 3.85 17.25 -12.15
CA LEU A 192 4.94 18.07 -11.60
C LEU A 192 6.20 17.26 -11.29
N MET A 193 6.07 15.96 -11.02
CA MET A 193 7.17 15.06 -10.68
C MET A 193 7.79 14.37 -11.91
N HIS A 194 7.14 14.42 -13.08
CA HIS A 194 7.59 13.67 -14.27
C HIS A 194 9.01 14.02 -14.69
N GLN A 195 9.34 15.31 -14.78
CA GLN A 195 10.67 15.73 -15.22
C GLN A 195 11.77 15.34 -14.25
N ILE A 196 11.52 15.44 -12.94
CA ILE A 196 12.51 15.09 -11.93
C ILE A 196 12.71 13.58 -11.86
N ALA A 197 11.63 12.79 -11.94
CA ALA A 197 11.70 11.33 -12.00
C ALA A 197 12.48 10.86 -13.24
N TYR A 198 12.16 11.41 -14.42
CA TYR A 198 12.86 11.07 -15.67
C TYR A 198 14.36 11.43 -15.63
N LYS A 199 14.69 12.64 -15.12
CA LYS A 199 16.09 13.07 -14.99
C LYS A 199 16.85 12.23 -13.98
N ALA A 200 16.25 11.86 -12.86
CA ALA A 200 16.86 10.99 -11.86
C ALA A 200 17.09 9.59 -12.44
N ALA A 201 16.11 9.01 -13.13
CA ALA A 201 16.25 7.69 -13.75
C ALA A 201 17.41 7.62 -14.76
N LYS A 202 17.63 8.68 -15.54
CA LYS A 202 18.77 8.78 -16.48
C LYS A 202 20.15 8.73 -15.82
N GLN A 203 20.26 9.04 -14.53
CA GLN A 203 21.53 9.02 -13.80
C GLN A 203 21.83 7.64 -13.19
N VAL A 204 20.87 6.71 -13.22
CA VAL A 204 21.02 5.36 -12.68
C VAL A 204 21.27 4.39 -13.84
N CYS A 205 22.38 3.65 -13.78
CA CYS A 205 22.74 2.67 -14.81
C CYS A 205 21.70 1.53 -14.87
N GLY A 206 21.32 1.11 -16.09
CA GLY A 206 20.42 -0.03 -16.31
C GLY A 206 18.92 0.28 -16.16
N SER A 207 18.52 1.54 -15.99
CA SER A 207 17.11 1.91 -15.89
C SER A 207 16.38 1.78 -17.24
N ARG A 208 15.46 0.81 -17.34
CA ARG A 208 14.36 0.84 -18.32
C ARG A 208 13.20 1.58 -17.63
N PHE A 209 12.72 2.64 -18.26
CA PHE A 209 11.82 3.63 -17.62
C PHE A 209 10.47 3.68 -18.33
N SER A 210 9.39 3.48 -17.58
CA SER A 210 8.00 3.68 -18.02
C SER A 210 7.29 4.64 -17.07
N LEU A 211 6.54 5.60 -17.62
CA LEU A 211 5.63 6.48 -16.89
C LEU A 211 4.19 6.11 -17.24
N SER A 212 3.32 6.05 -16.25
CA SER A 212 1.86 5.97 -16.40
C SER A 212 1.19 7.27 -15.95
#